data_AF-A0A2U2DK93-F1
#
_entry.id   AF-A0A2U2DK93-F1
#
_cell.length_a   1.000
_cell.length_b   1.000
_cell.length_c   1.000
_cell.angle_alpha   90.00
_cell.angle_beta   90.00
_cell.angle_gamma   90.00
#
_symmetry.space_group_name_H-M   'P 1'
#
loop_
_entity.id
_entity.type
_entity.pdbx_description
1 polymer ?
#
loop_
_entity_poly.entity_id
_entity_poly.type
_entity_poly.pdbx_seq_one_letter_code
_entity_poly.pdbx_strand_id
1 'polypeptide(L)'
;MSSGQFPLTATGHFAAFGIGGHDPRSRIVDSGSGHGGMLHGGGSVFSKSVFASDESYIPADDAPPRGMPIYDAFGPEPAAMHFGASYVLLERQRPDVASLARFAHRVELATFHMCVAFEQAGIRDFYVEFESIQPKRRAKLSWFTWLADSTFSRFKVLRQALMYEWTPPAEVEGLTYSAFHSLCDLTPASSHSLKQLFFIRREHAIKSLVKQLDLTAGLIQDALALAADAEHEISDKAHEDDANRLAANQAQVLAQAGEALGLREAASRLGMSHQNLHKRVGSGSALGLMRDRELIVPSAQFVESADGVKIVPDLRRVLSLFEESKAGNWSALQFLVEPDPVVGGKPLDALKGGNVELVIRAARAYLGLDES
;
A
#
# COMPACT_ATOMS: atom_id res chain seq x y z
N MET A 1 4.03 -39.63 54.25
CA MET A 1 4.01 -38.47 53.32
C MET A 1 2.84 -38.69 52.38
N SER A 2 1.62 -38.55 52.89
CA SER A 2 0.79 -37.34 52.87
C SER A 2 0.26 -37.00 51.49
N SER A 3 -1.03 -37.30 51.35
CA SER A 3 -2.03 -36.97 50.35
C SER A 3 -2.11 -35.47 50.03
N GLY A 4 -2.69 -35.12 48.87
CA GLY A 4 -3.06 -33.74 48.56
C GLY A 4 -3.69 -33.53 47.18
N GLN A 5 -4.88 -34.10 46.94
CA GLN A 5 -5.88 -33.57 46.01
C GLN A 5 -6.52 -32.28 46.56
N PHE A 6 -7.28 -31.58 45.71
CA PHE A 6 -8.31 -30.52 45.93
C PHE A 6 -7.97 -29.13 45.29
N PRO A 7 -8.96 -28.24 44.99
CA PRO A 7 -10.00 -28.38 43.94
C PRO A 7 -10.43 -27.06 43.23
N LEU A 8 -11.33 -27.20 42.25
CA LEU A 8 -12.53 -26.41 41.89
C LEU A 8 -12.68 -24.87 42.09
N THR A 9 -13.31 -24.27 41.06
CA THR A 9 -14.39 -23.24 41.01
C THR A 9 -14.11 -21.74 41.08
N ALA A 10 -14.49 -21.03 40.00
CA ALA A 10 -15.37 -19.84 39.92
C ALA A 10 -15.56 -19.50 38.42
N THR A 11 -16.72 -19.63 37.76
CA THR A 11 -18.02 -18.93 37.84
C THR A 11 -17.98 -17.44 37.51
N GLY A 12 -18.57 -17.09 36.35
CA GLY A 12 -18.96 -15.74 35.88
C GLY A 12 -19.26 -15.85 34.37
N HIS A 13 -20.49 -16.01 33.85
CA HIS A 13 -21.74 -15.24 33.97
C HIS A 13 -21.59 -13.75 33.65
N PHE A 14 -21.81 -13.38 32.38
CA PHE A 14 -22.47 -12.15 31.89
C PHE A 14 -22.75 -12.38 30.38
N ALA A 15 -23.98 -12.74 30.01
CA ALA A 15 -25.10 -11.88 29.60
C ALA A 15 -25.12 -11.61 28.08
N ALA A 16 -25.95 -12.40 27.40
CA ALA A 16 -26.43 -12.16 26.06
C ALA A 16 -27.46 -11.01 26.08
N PHE A 17 -27.32 -10.05 25.15
CA PHE A 17 -28.41 -9.16 24.77
C PHE A 17 -28.79 -9.44 23.32
N GLY A 18 -29.92 -10.11 23.17
CA GLY A 18 -30.71 -10.11 21.94
C GLY A 18 -31.57 -8.86 21.90
N ILE A 19 -31.65 -8.24 20.72
CA ILE A 19 -32.73 -7.31 20.38
C ILE A 19 -33.32 -7.85 19.08
N GLY A 20 -34.48 -8.49 19.21
CA GLY A 20 -35.37 -8.81 18.11
C GLY A 20 -36.59 -7.90 18.14
N GLY A 21 -37.18 -7.72 16.97
CA GLY A 21 -38.60 -7.44 16.84
C GLY A 21 -38.95 -6.05 16.32
N HIS A 22 -39.14 -5.93 15.00
CA HIS A 22 -40.22 -5.12 14.47
C HIS A 22 -40.62 -5.57 13.05
N ASP A 23 -41.76 -6.25 12.97
CA ASP A 23 -42.70 -6.18 11.85
C ASP A 23 -44.09 -6.47 12.44
N PRO A 24 -45.13 -5.71 12.08
CA PRO A 24 -46.16 -6.36 11.29
C PRO A 24 -46.83 -5.48 10.22
N ARG A 25 -46.90 -6.06 9.01
CA ARG A 25 -48.10 -6.28 8.17
C ARG A 25 -49.20 -5.20 8.19
N SER A 26 -49.47 -4.64 7.02
CA SER A 26 -50.62 -5.01 6.16
C SER A 26 -51.04 -3.83 5.27
N ARG A 27 -51.19 -4.08 3.96
CA ARG A 27 -52.33 -3.57 3.19
C ARG A 27 -52.44 -4.29 1.84
N ILE A 28 -53.55 -5.00 1.75
CA ILE A 28 -54.22 -5.50 0.57
C ILE A 28 -54.82 -4.29 -0.16
N VAL A 29 -54.64 -4.19 -1.49
CA VAL A 29 -55.61 -3.55 -2.38
C VAL A 29 -55.64 -4.31 -3.71
N ASP A 30 -56.81 -4.91 -3.96
CA ASP A 30 -57.33 -5.39 -5.23
C ASP A 30 -57.75 -4.22 -6.13
N SER A 31 -57.49 -4.33 -7.44
CA SER A 31 -58.25 -3.76 -8.59
C SER A 31 -57.32 -3.82 -9.83
N GLY A 32 -57.71 -4.17 -11.05
CA GLY A 32 -59.00 -4.49 -11.65
C GLY A 32 -58.83 -4.44 -13.17
N SER A 33 -59.25 -5.52 -13.84
CA SER A 33 -59.85 -5.66 -15.18
C SER A 33 -59.57 -4.65 -16.34
N GLY A 34 -59.32 -5.21 -17.53
CA GLY A 34 -59.65 -4.63 -18.85
C GLY A 34 -58.46 -4.54 -19.82
N HIS A 35 -58.55 -4.75 -21.14
CA HIS A 35 -59.54 -5.29 -22.07
C HIS A 35 -58.87 -5.28 -23.46
N GLY A 36 -59.18 -6.24 -24.35
CA GLY A 36 -58.98 -6.19 -25.81
C GLY A 36 -57.54 -6.44 -26.30
N GLY A 37 -57.26 -7.16 -27.37
CA GLY A 37 -58.07 -7.66 -28.48
C GLY A 37 -57.19 -7.67 -29.75
N MET A 38 -57.58 -8.50 -30.73
CA MET A 38 -57.05 -8.59 -32.12
C MET A 38 -55.78 -9.42 -32.36
N LEU A 39 -55.59 -10.13 -33.48
CA LEU A 39 -56.45 -10.73 -34.53
C LEU A 39 -55.51 -11.62 -35.38
N HIS A 40 -56.11 -12.49 -36.18
CA HIS A 40 -55.54 -13.46 -37.11
C HIS A 40 -54.58 -12.97 -38.20
N GLY A 41 -53.80 -13.92 -38.74
CA GLY A 41 -53.38 -14.01 -40.15
C GLY A 41 -51.85 -14.03 -40.31
N GLY A 42 -51.18 -14.93 -41.03
CA GLY A 42 -51.60 -15.86 -42.08
C GLY A 42 -50.63 -15.72 -43.27
N GLY A 43 -50.09 -16.83 -43.80
CA GLY A 43 -49.29 -16.92 -45.03
C GLY A 43 -47.77 -16.81 -44.79
N SER A 44 -46.91 -17.82 -44.97
CA SER A 44 -46.76 -18.88 -45.96
C SER A 44 -46.45 -18.39 -47.38
N VAL A 45 -45.39 -19.00 -47.94
CA VAL A 45 -45.19 -19.48 -49.33
C VAL A 45 -43.99 -18.85 -50.08
N PHE A 46 -42.95 -19.70 -50.25
CA PHE A 46 -42.09 -19.95 -51.43
C PHE A 46 -41.40 -18.77 -52.14
N SER A 47 -40.28 -18.90 -52.86
CA SER A 47 -39.23 -19.89 -53.12
C SER A 47 -38.35 -19.31 -54.24
N LYS A 48 -37.21 -19.98 -54.47
CA LYS A 48 -36.31 -19.93 -55.64
C LYS A 48 -35.29 -18.77 -55.62
N SER A 49 -34.01 -19.03 -55.36
CA SER A 49 -33.03 -19.75 -56.19
C SER A 49 -32.88 -19.15 -57.58
N VAL A 50 -31.67 -18.69 -57.92
CA VAL A 50 -30.85 -19.19 -59.04
C VAL A 50 -29.51 -18.44 -59.08
N PHE A 51 -28.47 -19.24 -59.34
CA PHE A 51 -27.08 -18.93 -59.66
C PHE A 51 -26.87 -17.76 -60.63
N ALA A 52 -25.77 -17.01 -60.47
CA ALA A 52 -24.57 -17.18 -61.28
C ALA A 52 -23.57 -16.05 -61.03
N SER A 53 -22.29 -16.43 -61.05
CA SER A 53 -21.09 -15.63 -60.96
C SER A 53 -21.05 -14.49 -61.98
N ASP A 54 -20.49 -13.35 -61.58
CA ASP A 54 -19.63 -12.60 -62.50
C ASP A 54 -18.55 -11.85 -61.71
N GLU A 55 -17.30 -12.10 -62.10
CA GLU A 55 -16.13 -11.32 -61.73
C GLU A 55 -16.24 -9.95 -62.41
N SER A 56 -16.09 -8.87 -61.64
CA SER A 56 -15.14 -7.79 -61.94
C SER A 56 -15.51 -6.51 -61.21
N TYR A 57 -14.47 -5.73 -60.94
CA TYR A 57 -14.47 -4.31 -60.59
C TYR A 57 -14.32 -3.98 -59.10
N ILE A 58 -13.07 -3.75 -58.71
CA ILE A 58 -12.65 -3.05 -57.49
C ILE A 58 -12.50 -1.56 -57.84
N PRO A 59 -13.31 -0.64 -57.29
CA PRO A 59 -12.90 0.75 -57.18
C PRO A 59 -12.09 0.93 -55.90
N ALA A 60 -10.84 1.35 -56.08
CA ALA A 60 -9.98 1.81 -55.00
C ALA A 60 -10.44 3.21 -54.56
N ASP A 61 -11.28 3.29 -53.54
CA ASP A 61 -11.30 4.38 -52.56
C ASP A 61 -12.24 4.01 -51.41
N ASP A 62 -11.70 3.38 -50.37
CA ASP A 62 -12.34 3.32 -49.05
C ASP A 62 -11.22 3.21 -48.01
N ALA A 63 -11.06 4.28 -47.24
CA ALA A 63 -10.17 4.28 -46.09
C ALA A 63 -10.59 3.16 -45.13
N PRO A 64 -9.67 2.35 -44.60
CA PRO A 64 -10.04 1.29 -43.67
C PRO A 64 -10.72 1.90 -42.42
N PRO A 65 -11.77 1.26 -41.87
CA PRO A 65 -12.27 1.64 -40.56
C PRO A 65 -11.10 1.56 -39.58
N ARG A 66 -10.95 2.57 -38.73
CA ARG A 66 -9.92 2.64 -37.68
C ARG A 66 -9.95 1.38 -36.83
N GLY A 67 -9.16 0.38 -37.24
CA GLY A 67 -8.90 -0.84 -36.50
C GLY A 67 -8.09 -0.47 -35.26
N MET A 68 -8.55 -0.96 -34.11
CA MET A 68 -7.84 -0.86 -32.84
C MET A 68 -6.40 -1.38 -33.00
N PRO A 69 -5.40 -0.71 -32.39
CA PRO A 69 -4.09 -1.32 -32.18
C PRO A 69 -4.22 -2.35 -31.05
N ILE A 70 -4.60 -3.59 -31.38
CA ILE A 70 -4.73 -4.68 -30.39
C ILE A 70 -3.35 -5.20 -29.91
N TYR A 71 -2.25 -4.78 -30.54
CA TYR A 71 -0.93 -5.33 -30.24
C TYR A 71 0.07 -4.42 -29.49
N ASP A 72 -0.24 -3.13 -29.25
CA ASP A 72 0.72 -2.20 -28.62
C ASP A 72 0.45 -1.90 -27.13
N ALA A 73 -0.63 -2.42 -26.55
CA ALA A 73 -0.92 -2.26 -25.11
C ALA A 73 -0.25 -3.31 -24.21
N PHE A 74 0.36 -4.33 -24.82
CA PHE A 74 1.14 -5.33 -24.10
C PHE A 74 2.61 -4.92 -24.19
N GLY A 75 3.14 -4.40 -23.09
CA GLY A 75 4.59 -4.26 -22.92
C GLY A 75 5.32 -5.58 -23.19
N PRO A 76 6.66 -5.55 -23.33
CA PRO A 76 7.44 -6.71 -23.78
C PRO A 76 7.03 -7.97 -23.00
N GLU A 77 6.74 -9.01 -23.77
CA GLU A 77 6.39 -10.36 -23.33
C GLU A 77 7.11 -10.70 -22.02
N PRO A 78 6.40 -10.93 -20.89
CA PRO A 78 7.06 -11.36 -19.67
C PRO A 78 7.63 -12.74 -19.98
N ALA A 79 8.95 -12.77 -20.25
CA ALA A 79 9.74 -13.97 -20.41
C ALA A 79 9.22 -15.02 -19.43
N ALA A 80 8.71 -16.13 -19.99
CA ALA A 80 8.07 -17.23 -19.28
C ALA A 80 8.66 -17.38 -17.87
N MET A 81 7.97 -16.78 -16.90
CA MET A 81 8.48 -16.70 -15.54
C MET A 81 8.60 -18.13 -15.04
N HIS A 82 9.82 -18.58 -14.82
CA HIS A 82 10.17 -19.79 -14.08
C HIS A 82 9.64 -19.65 -12.64
N PHE A 83 8.32 -19.79 -12.46
CA PHE A 83 7.62 -19.47 -11.22
C PHE A 83 7.64 -20.59 -10.19
N GLY A 84 8.02 -21.82 -10.53
CA GLY A 84 7.82 -22.98 -9.65
C GLY A 84 8.44 -22.85 -8.25
N ALA A 85 9.69 -22.41 -8.14
CA ALA A 85 10.39 -22.27 -6.84
C ALA A 85 10.09 -20.93 -6.15
N SER A 86 9.93 -19.85 -6.91
CA SER A 86 9.68 -18.50 -6.40
C SER A 86 8.26 -18.37 -5.84
N TYR A 87 7.28 -19.04 -6.46
CA TYR A 87 5.89 -19.00 -6.06
C TYR A 87 5.63 -19.70 -4.71
N VAL A 88 6.30 -20.83 -4.44
CA VAL A 88 6.20 -21.54 -3.15
C VAL A 88 6.76 -20.70 -2.00
N LEU A 89 7.83 -19.95 -2.24
CA LEU A 89 8.38 -19.01 -1.25
C LEU A 89 7.44 -17.82 -1.03
N LEU A 90 6.86 -17.28 -2.10
CA LEU A 90 5.87 -16.21 -2.02
C LEU A 90 4.62 -16.65 -1.25
N GLU A 91 4.10 -17.85 -1.50
CA GLU A 91 2.96 -18.41 -0.75
C GLU A 91 3.23 -18.54 0.73
N ARG A 92 4.46 -18.87 1.12
CA ARG A 92 4.84 -18.99 2.53
C ARG A 92 4.97 -17.65 3.23
N GLN A 93 5.47 -16.63 2.53
CA GLN A 93 5.76 -15.32 3.14
C GLN A 93 4.59 -14.33 3.01
N ARG A 94 3.86 -14.39 1.91
CA ARG A 94 2.79 -13.46 1.52
C ARG A 94 1.64 -14.24 0.83
N PRO A 95 0.85 -15.01 1.59
CA PRO A 95 -0.25 -15.78 1.05
C PRO A 95 -1.33 -14.89 0.39
N ASP A 96 -1.46 -13.65 0.85
CA ASP A 96 -2.28 -12.59 0.26
C ASP A 96 -1.85 -12.28 -1.18
N VAL A 97 -0.55 -12.04 -1.40
CA VAL A 97 0.02 -11.72 -2.72
C VAL A 97 -0.09 -12.92 -3.65
N ALA A 98 0.22 -14.12 -3.16
CA ALA A 98 0.14 -15.33 -3.97
C ALA A 98 -1.29 -15.64 -4.42
N SER A 99 -2.28 -15.45 -3.53
CA SER A 99 -3.70 -15.63 -3.83
C SER A 99 -4.18 -14.61 -4.85
N LEU A 100 -3.80 -13.34 -4.69
CA LEU A 100 -4.11 -12.29 -5.66
C LEU A 100 -3.48 -12.57 -7.03
N ALA A 101 -2.20 -12.96 -7.09
CA ALA A 101 -1.51 -13.26 -8.34
C ALA A 101 -2.15 -14.44 -9.09
N ARG A 102 -2.54 -15.51 -8.36
CA ARG A 102 -3.28 -16.64 -8.95
C ARG A 102 -4.62 -16.19 -9.50
N PHE A 103 -5.37 -15.42 -8.72
CA PHE A 103 -6.67 -14.89 -9.12
C PHE A 103 -6.54 -14.01 -10.37
N ALA A 104 -5.57 -13.08 -10.37
CA ALA A 104 -5.25 -12.22 -11.50
C ALA A 104 -4.97 -13.02 -12.77
N HIS A 105 -4.03 -13.97 -12.72
CA HIS A 105 -3.66 -14.78 -13.87
C HIS A 105 -4.86 -15.54 -14.49
N ARG A 106 -5.71 -16.14 -13.65
CA ARG A 106 -6.90 -16.86 -14.13
C ARG A 106 -7.97 -15.94 -14.69
N VAL A 107 -8.18 -14.78 -14.06
CA VAL A 107 -9.08 -13.74 -14.58
C VAL A 107 -8.60 -13.24 -15.94
N GLU A 108 -7.31 -12.97 -16.10
CA GLU A 108 -6.74 -12.53 -17.38
C GLU A 108 -6.91 -13.58 -18.48
N LEU A 109 -6.56 -14.83 -18.20
CA LEU A 109 -6.68 -15.93 -19.17
C LEU A 109 -8.15 -16.14 -19.59
N ALA A 110 -9.08 -16.12 -18.64
CA ALA A 110 -10.50 -16.26 -18.93
C ALA A 110 -11.06 -15.07 -19.72
N THR A 111 -10.60 -13.85 -19.39
CA THR A 111 -10.98 -12.64 -20.12
C THR A 111 -10.52 -12.72 -21.58
N PHE A 112 -9.27 -13.14 -21.81
CA PHE A 112 -8.74 -13.34 -23.16
C PHE A 112 -9.61 -14.32 -23.96
N HIS A 113 -9.90 -15.51 -23.41
CA HIS A 113 -10.75 -16.49 -24.08
C HIS A 113 -12.15 -15.97 -24.39
N MET A 114 -12.77 -15.23 -23.46
CA MET A 114 -14.11 -14.65 -23.67
C MET A 114 -14.10 -13.58 -24.77
N CYS A 115 -13.08 -12.71 -24.81
CA CYS A 115 -12.94 -11.70 -25.86
C CYS A 115 -12.80 -12.35 -27.24
N VAL A 116 -11.94 -13.36 -27.38
CA VAL A 116 -11.78 -14.07 -28.66
C VAL A 116 -13.08 -14.79 -29.05
N ALA A 117 -13.79 -15.38 -28.08
CA ALA A 117 -15.07 -16.03 -28.33
C ALA A 117 -16.15 -15.06 -28.81
N PHE A 118 -16.24 -13.86 -28.21
CA PHE A 118 -17.19 -12.82 -28.61
C PHE A 118 -16.90 -12.25 -30.00
N GLU A 119 -15.62 -12.00 -30.29
CA GLU A 119 -15.19 -11.52 -31.60
C GLU A 119 -15.53 -12.53 -32.70
N GLN A 120 -15.20 -13.82 -32.48
CA GLN A 120 -15.50 -14.89 -33.43
C GLN A 120 -17.01 -15.14 -33.59
N ALA A 121 -17.81 -14.94 -32.54
CA ALA A 121 -19.26 -15.04 -32.59
C ALA A 121 -19.95 -13.79 -33.19
N GLY A 122 -19.19 -12.72 -33.50
CA GLY A 122 -19.74 -11.48 -34.03
C GLY A 122 -20.58 -10.68 -33.03
N ILE A 123 -20.35 -10.87 -31.72
CA ILE A 123 -21.05 -10.14 -30.65
C ILE A 123 -20.48 -8.72 -30.58
N ARG A 124 -21.29 -7.73 -30.91
CA ARG A 124 -20.88 -6.30 -30.94
C ARG A 124 -21.58 -5.43 -29.91
N ASP A 125 -22.67 -5.92 -29.34
CA ASP A 125 -23.46 -5.24 -28.31
C ASP A 125 -22.87 -5.43 -26.91
N PHE A 126 -21.96 -6.39 -26.73
CA PHE A 126 -21.11 -6.48 -25.55
C PHE A 126 -19.74 -5.84 -25.83
N TYR A 127 -19.58 -4.59 -25.41
CA TYR A 127 -18.28 -3.92 -25.49
C TYR A 127 -17.51 -4.12 -24.19
N VAL A 128 -16.35 -4.76 -24.27
CA VAL A 128 -15.41 -4.74 -23.16
C VAL A 128 -14.72 -3.39 -23.16
N GLU A 129 -15.19 -2.49 -22.29
CA GLU A 129 -14.35 -1.36 -21.89
C GLU A 129 -13.17 -1.90 -21.08
N PHE A 130 -12.13 -2.32 -21.78
CA PHE A 130 -10.79 -2.21 -21.23
C PHE A 130 -10.55 -0.72 -21.13
N GLU A 131 -11.00 -0.10 -20.02
CA GLU A 131 -10.37 1.14 -19.61
C GLU A 131 -8.88 0.84 -19.70
N SER A 132 -8.22 1.50 -20.65
CA SER A 132 -6.78 1.49 -20.71
C SER A 132 -6.40 2.05 -19.34
N ILE A 133 -6.07 1.16 -18.41
CA ILE A 133 -5.45 1.47 -17.13
C ILE A 133 -4.03 1.92 -17.48
N GLN A 134 -3.92 2.98 -18.29
CA GLN A 134 -2.78 3.85 -18.22
C GLN A 134 -2.67 4.16 -16.74
N PRO A 135 -1.51 3.97 -16.12
CA PRO A 135 -1.27 4.53 -14.81
C PRO A 135 -1.45 6.04 -14.96
N LYS A 136 -2.70 6.53 -14.77
CA LYS A 136 -2.97 7.94 -14.52
C LYS A 136 -1.98 8.26 -13.43
N ARG A 137 -1.11 9.26 -13.65
CA ARG A 137 0.02 9.72 -12.80
C ARG A 137 -0.43 10.05 -11.36
N ARG A 138 -1.09 9.11 -10.70
CA ARG A 138 -1.62 9.16 -9.36
C ARG A 138 -0.48 8.69 -8.48
N ALA A 139 -0.26 9.48 -7.44
CA ALA A 139 0.81 9.37 -6.47
C ALA A 139 1.13 7.92 -6.11
N LYS A 140 2.44 7.61 -6.05
CA LYS A 140 3.12 6.43 -5.49
C LYS A 140 2.19 5.33 -4.92
N LEU A 141 1.31 4.77 -5.74
CA LEU A 141 0.61 3.53 -5.40
C LEU A 141 1.69 2.45 -5.44
N SER A 142 1.75 1.60 -4.41
CA SER A 142 2.64 0.46 -4.46
C SER A 142 2.26 -0.39 -5.68
N TRP A 143 3.23 -1.08 -6.28
CA TRP A 143 2.97 -1.98 -7.41
C TRP A 143 1.83 -2.98 -7.09
N PHE A 144 1.68 -3.31 -5.80
CA PHE A 144 0.70 -4.22 -5.26
C PHE A 144 -0.72 -3.68 -5.28
N THR A 145 -0.94 -2.43 -4.85
CA THR A 145 -2.28 -1.82 -4.91
C THR A 145 -2.75 -1.67 -6.35
N TRP A 146 -1.83 -1.33 -7.26
CA TRP A 146 -2.13 -1.32 -8.69
C TRP A 146 -2.53 -2.71 -9.22
N LEU A 147 -1.80 -3.76 -8.84
CA LEU A 147 -2.13 -5.13 -9.24
C LEU A 147 -3.52 -5.54 -8.74
N ALA A 148 -3.84 -5.23 -7.48
CA ALA A 148 -5.16 -5.51 -6.91
C ALA A 148 -6.27 -4.78 -7.67
N ASP A 149 -6.14 -3.47 -7.85
CA ASP A 149 -7.14 -2.63 -8.53
C ASP A 149 -7.36 -3.09 -9.98
N SER A 150 -6.28 -3.35 -10.71
CA SER A 150 -6.33 -3.85 -12.09
C SER A 150 -7.04 -5.19 -12.16
N THR A 151 -6.68 -6.11 -11.26
CA THR A 151 -7.26 -7.45 -11.19
C THR A 151 -8.76 -7.42 -10.92
N PHE A 152 -9.20 -6.66 -9.92
CA PHE A 152 -10.63 -6.58 -9.60
C PHE A 152 -11.44 -5.82 -10.64
N SER A 153 -10.84 -4.83 -11.30
CA SER A 153 -11.48 -4.14 -12.43
C SER A 153 -11.72 -5.10 -13.59
N ARG A 154 -10.70 -5.90 -13.97
CA ARG A 154 -10.85 -6.95 -14.99
C ARG A 154 -11.84 -8.03 -14.58
N PHE A 155 -11.85 -8.42 -13.31
CA PHE A 155 -12.82 -9.39 -12.80
C PHE A 155 -14.26 -8.90 -12.95
N LYS A 156 -14.55 -7.61 -12.68
CA LYS A 156 -15.89 -7.03 -12.88
C LYS A 156 -16.35 -7.14 -14.33
N VAL A 157 -15.47 -6.84 -15.28
CA VAL A 157 -15.73 -6.97 -16.72
C VAL A 157 -15.98 -8.43 -17.11
N LEU A 158 -15.09 -9.33 -16.69
CA LEU A 158 -15.24 -10.76 -16.95
C LEU A 158 -16.55 -11.31 -16.38
N ARG A 159 -16.91 -10.88 -15.17
CA ARG A 159 -18.18 -11.23 -14.53
C ARG A 159 -19.38 -10.81 -15.38
N GLN A 160 -19.36 -9.60 -15.94
CA GLN A 160 -20.41 -9.14 -16.85
C GLN A 160 -20.44 -10.00 -18.13
N ALA A 161 -19.28 -10.33 -18.70
CA ALA A 161 -19.17 -11.18 -19.89
C ALA A 161 -19.71 -12.60 -19.66
N LEU A 162 -19.44 -13.17 -18.50
CA LEU A 162 -19.98 -14.49 -18.12
C LEU A 162 -21.49 -14.46 -17.92
N MET A 163 -22.03 -13.36 -17.39
CA MET A 163 -23.46 -13.20 -17.12
C MET A 163 -24.26 -12.69 -18.33
N TYR A 164 -23.59 -12.32 -19.42
CA TYR A 164 -24.23 -11.88 -20.65
C TYR A 164 -25.04 -13.04 -21.27
N GLU A 165 -26.27 -12.75 -21.70
CA GLU A 165 -27.19 -13.77 -22.21
C GLU A 165 -26.88 -14.07 -23.68
N TRP A 166 -26.15 -15.16 -23.94
CA TRP A 166 -25.81 -15.59 -25.29
C TRP A 166 -25.62 -17.11 -25.40
N THR A 167 -25.83 -17.62 -26.62
CA THR A 167 -25.60 -19.03 -26.96
C THR A 167 -24.41 -19.14 -27.91
N PRO A 168 -23.25 -19.66 -27.45
CA PRO A 168 -22.07 -19.82 -28.26
C PRO A 168 -22.34 -20.71 -29.47
N PRO A 169 -21.93 -20.29 -30.66
CA PRO A 169 -21.74 -21.20 -31.78
C PRO A 169 -20.75 -22.32 -31.41
N ALA A 170 -20.89 -23.48 -32.05
CA ALA A 170 -20.02 -24.64 -31.81
C ALA A 170 -18.52 -24.31 -32.00
N GLU A 171 -18.21 -23.37 -32.89
CA GLU A 171 -16.83 -22.94 -33.20
C GLU A 171 -16.13 -22.28 -32.01
N VAL A 172 -16.86 -21.59 -31.14
CA VAL A 172 -16.30 -20.83 -30.00
C VAL A 172 -16.61 -21.47 -28.64
N GLU A 173 -17.31 -22.60 -28.64
CA GLU A 173 -17.69 -23.32 -27.42
C GLU A 173 -16.45 -23.78 -26.63
N GLY A 174 -15.40 -24.21 -27.34
CA GLY A 174 -14.12 -24.60 -26.73
C GLY A 174 -13.43 -23.44 -26.00
N LEU A 175 -13.50 -22.21 -26.53
CA LEU A 175 -12.96 -21.01 -25.88
C LEU A 175 -13.75 -20.67 -24.62
N THR A 176 -15.08 -20.72 -24.71
CA THR A 176 -15.99 -20.49 -23.57
C THR A 176 -15.74 -21.51 -22.45
N TYR A 177 -15.58 -22.79 -22.81
CA TYR A 177 -15.23 -23.85 -21.87
C TYR A 177 -13.85 -23.63 -21.25
N SER A 178 -12.86 -23.19 -22.03
CA SER A 178 -11.50 -22.90 -21.54
C SER A 178 -11.50 -21.75 -20.51
N ALA A 179 -12.27 -20.68 -20.77
CA ALA A 179 -12.50 -19.61 -19.81
C ALA A 179 -13.11 -20.16 -18.51
N PHE A 180 -14.24 -20.89 -18.65
CA PHE A 180 -14.93 -21.51 -17.51
C PHE A 180 -14.02 -22.44 -16.70
N HIS A 181 -13.26 -23.29 -17.38
CA HIS A 181 -12.33 -24.24 -16.78
C HIS A 181 -11.24 -23.54 -15.98
N SER A 182 -10.61 -22.50 -16.55
CA SER A 182 -9.55 -21.75 -15.84
C SER A 182 -10.04 -21.08 -14.55
N LEU A 183 -11.30 -20.66 -14.52
CA LEU A 183 -11.91 -20.01 -13.35
C LEU A 183 -12.36 -21.01 -12.29
N CYS A 184 -12.75 -22.22 -12.69
CA CYS A 184 -13.08 -23.28 -11.73
C CYS A 184 -11.90 -23.63 -10.81
N ASP A 185 -10.67 -23.42 -11.27
CA ASP A 185 -9.46 -23.65 -10.47
C ASP A 185 -9.29 -22.61 -9.33
N LEU A 186 -10.05 -21.51 -9.35
CA LEU A 186 -10.05 -20.51 -8.29
C LEU A 186 -11.04 -20.82 -7.17
N THR A 187 -11.98 -21.74 -7.39
CA THR A 187 -13.02 -22.02 -6.41
C THR A 187 -12.69 -23.29 -5.63
N PRO A 188 -12.95 -23.32 -4.31
CA PRO A 188 -12.70 -24.51 -3.49
C PRO A 188 -13.50 -25.73 -3.95
N ALA A 189 -14.56 -25.51 -4.75
CA ALA A 189 -15.40 -26.53 -5.32
C ALA A 189 -14.72 -27.40 -6.40
N SER A 190 -13.42 -27.23 -6.67
CA SER A 190 -12.50 -28.21 -7.25
C SER A 190 -13.18 -29.31 -8.08
N SER A 191 -13.76 -28.87 -9.20
CA SER A 191 -13.40 -29.35 -10.53
C SER A 191 -13.83 -30.75 -11.01
N HIS A 192 -14.99 -31.25 -10.58
CA HIS A 192 -15.76 -32.20 -11.42
C HIS A 192 -17.21 -31.80 -11.62
N SER A 193 -17.95 -31.53 -10.54
CA SER A 193 -19.40 -31.29 -10.63
C SER A 193 -19.76 -30.04 -11.44
N LEU A 194 -19.04 -28.93 -11.30
CA LEU A 194 -19.27 -27.72 -12.12
C LEU A 194 -18.91 -27.93 -13.59
N LYS A 195 -17.84 -28.69 -13.86
CA LYS A 195 -17.40 -29.02 -15.23
C LYS A 195 -18.42 -29.94 -15.92
N GLN A 196 -18.95 -30.93 -15.20
CA GLN A 196 -20.05 -31.76 -15.70
C GLN A 196 -21.33 -30.94 -15.90
N LEU A 197 -21.66 -30.08 -14.93
CA LEU A 197 -22.85 -29.24 -14.99
C LEU A 197 -22.81 -28.26 -16.16
N PHE A 198 -21.63 -27.83 -16.61
CA PHE A 198 -21.50 -26.99 -17.79
C PHE A 198 -22.11 -27.66 -19.04
N PHE A 199 -21.87 -28.96 -19.24
CA PHE A 199 -22.41 -29.71 -20.38
C PHE A 199 -23.90 -30.05 -20.23
N ILE A 200 -24.43 -30.13 -19.00
CA ILE A 200 -25.84 -30.50 -18.75
C ILE A 200 -26.72 -29.25 -18.68
N ARG A 201 -26.29 -28.22 -17.94
CA ARG A 201 -27.02 -26.98 -17.64
C ARG A 201 -26.05 -25.79 -17.57
N ARG A 202 -25.54 -25.38 -18.73
CA ARG A 202 -24.55 -24.31 -18.89
C ARG A 202 -24.85 -23.04 -18.10
N GLU A 203 -26.05 -22.47 -18.25
CA GLU A 203 -26.41 -21.23 -17.55
C GLU A 203 -26.33 -21.37 -16.03
N HIS A 204 -26.80 -22.49 -15.49
CA HIS A 204 -26.75 -22.74 -14.06
C HIS A 204 -25.30 -22.91 -13.59
N ALA A 205 -24.46 -23.62 -14.37
CA ALA A 205 -23.05 -23.77 -14.06
C ALA A 205 -22.33 -22.41 -14.01
N ILE A 206 -22.58 -21.54 -14.99
CA ILE A 206 -21.99 -20.19 -15.05
C ILE A 206 -22.48 -19.34 -13.89
N LYS A 207 -23.78 -19.31 -13.61
CA LYS A 207 -24.36 -18.57 -12.46
C LYS A 207 -23.78 -19.05 -11.12
N SER A 208 -23.60 -20.36 -10.95
CA SER A 208 -22.95 -20.93 -9.76
C SER A 208 -21.48 -20.56 -9.66
N LEU A 209 -20.73 -20.62 -10.77
CA LEU A 209 -19.33 -20.23 -10.82
C LEU A 209 -19.15 -18.76 -10.46
N VAL A 210 -19.93 -17.85 -11.07
CA VAL A 210 -19.86 -16.41 -10.78
C VAL A 210 -20.10 -16.12 -9.30
N LYS A 211 -21.10 -16.76 -8.67
CA LYS A 211 -21.32 -16.62 -7.22
C LYS A 211 -20.12 -17.05 -6.38
N GLN A 212 -19.45 -18.14 -6.76
CA GLN A 212 -18.25 -18.60 -6.06
C GLN A 212 -17.04 -17.67 -6.29
N LEU A 213 -16.91 -17.12 -7.49
CA LEU A 213 -15.88 -16.13 -7.79
C LEU A 213 -16.11 -14.82 -7.04
N ASP A 214 -17.35 -14.35 -6.91
CA ASP A 214 -17.71 -13.17 -6.12
C ASP A 214 -17.28 -13.36 -4.65
N LEU A 215 -17.56 -14.54 -4.06
CA LEU A 215 -17.10 -14.88 -2.70
C LEU A 215 -15.57 -14.92 -2.60
N THR A 216 -14.91 -15.53 -3.58
CA THR A 216 -13.44 -15.63 -3.59
C THR A 216 -12.79 -14.26 -3.72
N ALA A 217 -13.32 -13.41 -4.59
CA ALA A 217 -12.86 -12.03 -4.75
C ALA A 217 -13.04 -11.23 -3.46
N GLY A 218 -14.19 -11.37 -2.77
CA GLY A 218 -14.42 -10.75 -1.47
C GLY A 218 -13.41 -11.20 -0.40
N LEU A 219 -13.17 -12.51 -0.29
CA LEU A 219 -12.17 -13.04 0.65
C LEU A 219 -10.76 -12.51 0.37
N ILE A 220 -10.37 -12.40 -0.91
CA ILE A 220 -9.08 -11.80 -1.27
C ILE A 220 -9.05 -10.32 -0.89
N GLN A 221 -10.11 -9.55 -1.18
CA GLN A 221 -10.20 -8.13 -0.80
C GLN A 221 -10.08 -7.93 0.71
N ASP A 222 -10.79 -8.72 1.51
CA ASP A 222 -10.73 -8.66 2.98
C ASP A 222 -9.32 -9.00 3.49
N ALA A 223 -8.68 -10.02 2.92
CA ALA A 223 -7.31 -10.39 3.27
C ALA A 223 -6.30 -9.29 2.91
N LEU A 224 -6.47 -8.62 1.77
CA LEU A 224 -5.64 -7.49 1.35
C LEU A 224 -5.80 -6.29 2.28
N ALA A 225 -7.04 -5.99 2.70
CA ALA A 225 -7.31 -4.91 3.66
C ALA A 225 -6.64 -5.20 5.02
N LEU A 226 -6.80 -6.43 5.54
CA LEU A 226 -6.18 -6.84 6.80
C LEU A 226 -4.64 -6.77 6.73
N ALA A 227 -4.04 -7.16 5.62
CA ALA A 227 -2.59 -7.07 5.42
C ALA A 227 -2.11 -5.61 5.41
N ALA A 228 -2.87 -4.71 4.76
CA ALA A 228 -2.54 -3.28 4.75
C ALA A 228 -2.63 -2.64 6.15
N ASP A 229 -3.66 -2.99 6.92
CA ASP A 229 -3.84 -2.53 8.31
C ASP A 229 -2.69 -3.01 9.21
N ALA A 230 -2.29 -4.28 9.08
CA ALA A 230 -1.16 -4.84 9.83
C ALA A 230 0.17 -4.16 9.48
N GLU A 231 0.41 -3.85 8.20
CA GLU A 231 1.60 -3.10 7.77
C GLU A 231 1.63 -1.69 8.36
N HIS A 232 0.47 -1.01 8.45
CA HIS A 232 0.37 0.30 9.08
C HIS A 232 0.67 0.24 10.58
N GLU A 233 0.11 -0.74 11.29
CA GLU A 233 0.36 -0.90 12.73
C GLU A 233 1.83 -1.19 13.04
N ILE A 234 2.50 -2.01 12.21
CA ILE A 234 3.94 -2.27 12.35
C ILE A 234 4.76 -1.01 12.10
N SER A 235 4.42 -0.24 11.06
CA SER A 235 5.10 1.01 10.74
C SER A 235 4.96 2.03 11.87
N ASP A 236 3.74 2.19 12.41
CA ASP A 236 3.46 3.12 13.51
C ASP A 236 4.24 2.74 14.77
N LYS A 237 4.25 1.45 15.13
CA LYS A 237 5.04 0.95 16.27
C LYS A 237 6.53 1.16 16.08
N ALA A 238 7.07 0.91 14.89
CA ALA A 238 8.48 1.14 14.60
C ALA A 238 8.86 2.63 14.74
N HIS A 239 7.98 3.52 14.27
CA HIS A 239 8.17 4.96 14.43
C HIS A 239 8.11 5.40 15.90
N GLU A 240 7.21 4.82 16.70
CA GLU A 240 7.13 5.07 18.14
C GLU A 240 8.39 4.60 18.87
N ASP A 241 8.88 3.39 18.57
CA ASP A 241 10.10 2.83 19.16
C ASP A 241 11.33 3.67 18.82
N ASP A 242 11.47 4.12 17.57
CA ASP A 242 12.58 4.97 17.15
C ASP A 242 12.51 6.36 17.80
N ALA A 243 11.31 6.93 17.94
CA ALA A 243 11.11 8.19 18.67
C ALA A 243 11.50 8.04 20.15
N ASN A 244 11.10 6.94 20.79
CA ASN A 244 11.46 6.62 22.18
C ASN A 244 12.97 6.44 22.36
N ARG A 245 13.64 5.75 21.43
CA ARG A 245 15.11 5.60 21.41
C ARG A 245 15.82 6.93 21.26
N LEU A 246 15.34 7.79 20.35
CA LEU A 246 15.91 9.13 20.16
C LEU A 246 15.76 9.97 21.43
N ALA A 247 14.59 9.96 22.06
CA ALA A 247 14.34 10.69 23.31
C ALA A 247 15.24 10.18 24.46
N ALA A 248 15.43 8.86 24.57
CA ALA A 248 16.34 8.26 25.55
C ALA A 248 17.80 8.70 25.33
N ASN A 249 18.27 8.68 24.07
CA ASN A 249 19.60 9.15 23.71
C ASN A 249 19.79 10.64 24.03
N GLN A 250 18.81 11.48 23.68
CA GLN A 250 18.82 12.91 24.01
C GLN A 250 18.89 13.16 25.52
N ALA A 251 18.14 12.39 26.32
CA ALA A 251 18.19 12.49 27.78
C ALA A 251 19.57 12.09 28.35
N GLN A 252 20.18 11.04 27.80
CA GLN A 252 21.53 10.60 28.21
C GLN A 252 22.59 11.64 27.87
N VAL A 253 22.58 12.18 26.64
CA VAL A 253 23.52 13.22 26.20
C VAL A 253 23.37 14.48 27.06
N LEU A 254 22.14 14.89 27.39
CA LEU A 254 21.90 15.99 28.33
C LEU A 254 22.44 15.70 29.72
N ALA A 255 22.22 14.51 30.27
CA ALA A 255 22.73 14.14 31.59
C ALA A 255 24.26 14.22 31.67
N GLN A 256 24.96 13.89 30.57
CA GLN A 256 26.42 14.05 30.47
C GLN A 256 26.86 15.51 30.30
N ALA A 257 26.00 16.36 29.74
CA ALA A 257 26.20 17.80 29.56
C ALA A 257 25.88 18.64 30.81
N GLY A 258 25.58 18.00 31.93
CA GLY A 258 25.22 18.65 33.18
C GLY A 258 23.78 19.16 33.20
N GLU A 259 23.55 20.23 33.96
CA GLU A 259 22.21 20.80 34.14
C GLU A 259 21.71 21.47 32.85
N ALA A 260 20.49 21.14 32.42
CA ALA A 260 19.81 21.77 31.30
C ALA A 260 19.02 22.99 31.79
N LEU A 261 19.54 24.18 31.55
CA LEU A 261 18.96 25.42 32.07
C LEU A 261 17.99 26.02 31.05
N GLY A 262 16.84 26.49 31.52
CA GLY A 262 15.95 27.31 30.69
C GLY A 262 16.64 28.63 30.29
N LEU A 263 16.23 29.22 29.17
CA LEU A 263 16.89 30.41 28.63
C LEU A 263 16.97 31.59 29.63
N ARG A 264 15.95 31.79 30.47
CA ARG A 264 15.92 32.82 31.51
C ARG A 264 16.93 32.57 32.63
N GLU A 265 17.04 31.32 33.07
CA GLU A 265 17.94 30.92 34.12
C GLU A 265 19.40 30.98 33.65
N ALA A 266 19.67 30.46 32.45
CA ALA A 266 20.96 30.55 31.79
C ALA A 266 21.42 32.02 31.63
N ALA A 267 20.51 32.92 31.22
CA ALA A 267 20.81 34.34 31.09
C ALA A 267 21.17 34.99 32.44
N SER A 268 20.42 34.66 33.50
CA SER A 268 20.71 35.12 34.87
C SER A 268 22.08 34.63 35.35
N ARG A 269 22.43 33.37 35.07
CA ARG A 269 23.71 32.78 35.46
C ARG A 269 24.90 33.40 34.73
N LEU A 270 24.70 33.81 33.47
CA LEU A 270 25.70 34.50 32.65
C LEU A 270 25.75 36.02 32.90
N GLY A 271 24.91 36.56 33.78
CA GLY A 271 24.84 38.01 34.04
C GLY A 271 24.43 38.83 32.80
N MET A 272 23.66 38.25 31.88
CA MET A 272 23.23 38.92 30.63
C MET A 272 21.71 38.92 30.47
N SER A 273 21.20 39.73 29.55
CA SER A 273 19.76 39.75 29.25
C SER A 273 19.33 38.51 28.48
N HIS A 274 18.09 38.08 28.71
CA HIS A 274 17.44 36.97 28.00
C HIS A 274 17.53 37.14 26.46
N GLN A 275 17.32 38.36 25.97
CA GLN A 275 17.40 38.67 24.53
C GLN A 275 18.83 38.52 23.99
N ASN A 276 19.85 38.89 24.77
CA ASN A 276 21.25 38.75 24.35
C ASN A 276 21.64 37.27 24.28
N LEU A 277 21.19 36.45 25.24
CA LEU A 277 21.44 35.01 25.19
C LEU A 277 20.72 34.36 24.01
N HIS A 278 19.45 34.72 23.76
CA HIS A 278 18.70 34.24 22.59
C HIS A 278 19.42 34.58 21.27
N LYS A 279 19.93 35.82 21.15
CA LYS A 279 20.74 36.23 19.98
C LYS A 279 22.05 35.45 19.87
N ARG A 280 22.69 35.08 20.98
CA ARG A 280 23.90 34.24 20.98
C ARG A 280 23.60 32.82 20.53
N VAL A 281 22.50 32.23 20.99
CA VAL A 281 22.04 30.91 20.50
C VAL A 281 21.74 30.97 19.00
N GLY A 282 20.97 31.97 18.56
CA GLY A 282 20.63 32.13 17.15
C GLY A 282 21.81 32.47 16.22
N SER A 283 22.95 32.93 16.76
CA SER A 283 24.18 33.19 16.00
C SER A 283 25.22 32.07 16.14
N GLY A 284 24.86 30.95 16.77
CA GLY A 284 25.77 29.83 17.02
C GLY A 284 26.90 30.15 18.00
N SER A 285 26.84 31.27 18.71
CA SER A 285 27.84 31.66 19.72
C SER A 285 27.55 31.09 21.12
N ALA A 286 26.40 30.42 21.26
CA ALA A 286 26.00 29.62 22.41
C ALA A 286 25.26 28.38 21.88
N LEU A 287 25.37 27.25 22.58
CA LEU A 287 24.63 26.05 22.24
C LEU A 287 23.24 26.10 22.91
N GLY A 288 22.21 26.10 22.07
CA GLY A 288 20.82 25.94 22.51
C GLY A 288 20.19 24.73 21.82
N LEU A 289 19.42 23.96 22.60
CA LEU A 289 18.76 22.74 22.15
C LEU A 289 17.26 22.90 22.31
N MET A 290 16.51 22.31 21.39
CA MET A 290 15.06 22.20 21.53
C MET A 290 14.71 20.88 22.20
N ARG A 291 13.96 20.97 23.31
CA ARG A 291 13.37 19.82 24.00
C ARG A 291 11.91 20.13 24.32
N ASP A 292 10.97 19.30 23.88
CA ASP A 292 9.54 19.43 24.20
C ASP A 292 8.95 20.84 23.94
N ARG A 293 9.45 21.53 22.90
CA ARG A 293 9.11 22.92 22.52
C ARG A 293 9.68 24.03 23.42
N GLU A 294 10.59 23.70 24.32
CA GLU A 294 11.38 24.66 25.09
C GLU A 294 12.85 24.70 24.62
N LEU A 295 13.40 25.92 24.59
CA LEU A 295 14.83 26.13 24.32
C LEU A 295 15.62 25.99 25.62
N ILE A 296 16.43 24.93 25.68
CA ILE A 296 17.31 24.64 26.82
C ILE A 296 18.77 24.93 26.46
N VAL A 297 19.54 25.33 27.46
CA VAL A 297 20.95 25.72 27.35
C VAL A 297 21.76 24.84 28.32
N PRO A 298 22.58 23.89 27.81
CA PRO A 298 23.39 23.04 28.68
C PRO A 298 24.42 23.85 29.46
N SER A 299 24.46 23.68 30.78
CA SER A 299 25.37 24.39 31.69
C SER A 299 26.84 24.03 31.47
N ALA A 300 27.16 22.87 30.89
CA ALA A 300 28.55 22.47 30.67
C ALA A 300 29.33 23.43 29.74
N GLN A 301 28.63 24.25 28.92
CA GLN A 301 29.26 25.28 28.09
C GLN A 301 29.68 26.54 28.86
N PHE A 302 29.49 26.58 30.17
CA PHE A 302 29.87 27.71 31.02
C PHE A 302 31.22 27.47 31.69
N VAL A 303 31.99 28.54 31.83
CA VAL A 303 33.31 28.57 32.46
C VAL A 303 33.35 29.72 33.46
N GLU A 304 33.83 29.44 34.67
CA GLU A 304 34.07 30.46 35.68
C GLU A 304 35.37 31.22 35.36
N SER A 305 35.29 32.55 35.33
CA SER A 305 36.41 33.45 35.10
C SER A 305 36.45 34.52 36.20
N ALA A 306 37.57 35.25 36.31
CA ALA A 306 37.73 36.32 37.29
C ALA A 306 36.65 37.42 37.17
N ASP A 307 36.09 37.62 35.97
CA ASP A 307 35.02 38.59 35.70
C ASP A 307 33.60 37.98 35.75
N GLY A 308 33.46 36.75 36.25
CA GLY A 308 32.19 36.01 36.32
C GLY A 308 32.08 34.84 35.33
N VAL A 309 30.87 34.29 35.20
CA VAL A 309 30.58 33.11 34.36
C VAL A 309 30.47 33.52 32.89
N LYS A 310 31.27 32.92 32.01
CA LYS A 310 31.28 33.18 30.57
C LYS A 310 31.01 31.87 29.80
N ILE A 311 30.59 32.00 28.54
CA ILE A 311 30.49 30.85 27.62
C ILE A 311 31.91 30.45 27.20
N VAL A 312 32.14 29.14 27.01
CA VAL A 312 33.40 28.58 26.50
C VAL A 312 33.87 29.37 25.26
N PRO A 313 35.11 29.88 25.25
CA PRO A 313 35.64 30.62 24.11
C PRO A 313 35.69 29.73 22.86
N ASP A 314 35.57 30.37 21.69
CA ASP A 314 35.65 29.72 20.37
C ASP A 314 34.65 28.59 20.07
N LEU A 315 33.66 28.38 20.95
CA LEU A 315 32.59 27.40 20.74
C LEU A 315 31.89 27.58 19.38
N ARG A 316 31.73 28.83 18.94
CA ARG A 316 31.14 29.17 17.64
C ARG A 316 31.83 28.48 16.45
N ARG A 317 33.16 28.38 16.47
CA ARG A 317 33.93 27.78 15.37
C ARG A 317 33.69 26.28 15.25
N VAL A 318 33.38 25.62 16.37
CA VAL A 318 33.02 24.21 16.39
C VAL A 318 31.57 24.04 15.95
N LEU A 319 30.64 24.84 16.50
CA LEU A 319 29.22 24.75 16.15
C LEU A 319 28.93 25.04 14.68
N SER A 320 29.69 25.95 14.04
CA SER A 320 29.51 26.22 12.61
C SER A 320 29.73 24.99 11.73
N LEU A 321 30.62 24.06 12.12
CA LEU A 321 30.86 22.81 11.36
C LEU A 321 29.62 21.89 11.38
N PHE A 322 28.92 21.82 12.52
CA PHE A 322 27.70 21.02 12.67
C PHE A 322 26.50 21.64 11.95
N GLU A 323 26.48 22.97 11.84
CA GLU A 323 25.49 23.70 11.03
C GLU A 323 25.73 23.50 9.53
N GLU A 324 26.98 23.67 9.07
CA GLU A 324 27.38 23.48 7.66
C GLU A 324 27.14 22.04 7.18
N SER A 325 27.39 21.04 8.02
CA SER A 325 27.13 19.62 7.74
C SER A 325 25.67 19.20 7.92
N LYS A 326 24.79 20.09 8.41
CA LYS A 326 23.38 19.81 8.76
C LYS A 326 23.20 18.71 9.82
N ALA A 327 24.23 18.40 10.60
CA ALA A 327 24.17 17.44 11.70
C ALA A 327 23.37 17.98 12.90
N GLY A 328 23.32 19.31 13.06
CA GLY A 328 22.48 20.00 14.03
C GLY A 328 23.03 20.00 15.47
N ASN A 329 22.35 20.76 16.34
CA ASN A 329 22.85 21.09 17.68
C ASN A 329 22.92 19.88 18.63
N TRP A 330 22.05 18.88 18.46
CA TRP A 330 22.08 17.65 19.26
C TRP A 330 23.35 16.82 18.99
N SER A 331 23.73 16.69 17.72
CA SER A 331 24.98 16.03 17.33
C SER A 331 26.19 16.80 17.83
N ALA A 332 26.15 18.14 17.76
CA ALA A 332 27.19 18.99 18.33
C ALA A 332 27.32 18.80 19.85
N LEU A 333 26.21 18.71 20.59
CA LEU A 333 26.26 18.45 22.02
C LEU A 333 26.90 17.08 22.30
N GLN A 334 26.43 16.05 21.61
CA GLN A 334 26.93 14.68 21.77
C GLN A 334 28.45 14.62 21.59
N PHE A 335 28.95 15.18 20.49
CA PHE A 335 30.38 15.29 20.23
C PHE A 335 31.12 15.99 21.38
N LEU A 336 30.59 17.10 21.90
CA LEU A 336 31.25 17.88 22.95
C LEU A 336 31.37 17.12 24.28
N VAL A 337 30.42 16.24 24.60
CA VAL A 337 30.34 15.57 25.92
C VAL A 337 30.87 14.15 25.92
N GLU A 338 30.97 13.51 24.76
CA GLU A 338 31.52 12.16 24.61
C GLU A 338 33.07 12.20 24.51
N PRO A 339 33.77 11.17 25.03
CA PRO A 339 35.21 11.07 24.85
C PRO A 339 35.58 10.87 23.38
N ASP A 340 36.49 11.70 22.88
CA ASP A 340 37.00 11.62 21.52
C ASP A 340 38.48 11.16 21.51
N PRO A 341 38.86 10.19 20.66
CA PRO A 341 40.22 9.66 20.61
C PRO A 341 41.25 10.64 20.04
N VAL A 342 40.85 11.57 19.17
CA VAL A 342 41.73 12.62 18.60
C VAL A 342 42.07 13.66 19.66
N VAL A 343 41.12 13.94 20.56
CA VAL A 343 41.30 14.84 21.70
C VAL A 343 41.96 14.16 22.90
N GLY A 344 41.76 12.85 23.07
CA GLY A 344 42.20 12.10 24.24
C GLY A 344 41.33 12.35 25.48
N GLY A 345 40.05 12.74 25.28
CA GLY A 345 39.13 13.14 26.33
C GLY A 345 37.88 13.81 25.75
N LYS A 346 37.11 14.51 26.58
CA LYS A 346 35.92 15.23 26.10
C LYS A 346 36.35 16.49 25.33
N PRO A 347 35.85 16.72 24.10
CA PRO A 347 36.17 17.93 23.34
C PRO A 347 35.84 19.22 24.08
N LEU A 348 34.79 19.22 24.91
CA LEU A 348 34.43 20.38 25.73
C LEU A 348 35.49 20.76 26.76
N ASP A 349 36.16 19.78 27.37
CA ASP A 349 37.22 20.04 28.35
C ASP A 349 38.49 20.55 27.67
N ALA A 350 38.78 20.05 26.47
CA ALA A 350 39.87 20.58 25.64
C ALA A 350 39.60 22.03 25.16
N LEU A 351 38.35 22.36 24.81
CA LEU A 351 37.96 23.75 24.50
C LEU A 351 38.13 24.66 25.71
N LYS A 352 37.74 24.21 26.91
CA LYS A 352 37.97 24.96 28.16
C LYS A 352 39.45 25.21 28.43
N GLY A 353 40.31 24.26 28.05
CA GLY A 353 41.77 24.39 28.10
C GLY A 353 42.41 25.23 26.98
N GLY A 354 41.62 25.76 26.03
CA GLY A 354 42.12 26.56 24.92
C GLY A 354 42.63 25.77 23.70
N ASN A 355 42.46 24.45 23.67
CA ASN A 355 42.93 23.59 22.58
C ASN A 355 41.96 23.55 21.39
N VAL A 356 41.61 24.73 20.87
CA VAL A 356 40.53 24.91 19.88
C VAL A 356 40.81 24.19 18.56
N GLU A 357 42.01 24.33 18.00
CA GLU A 357 42.36 23.73 16.70
C GLU A 357 42.31 22.19 16.73
N LEU A 358 42.67 21.61 17.89
CA LEU A 358 42.61 20.17 18.09
C LEU A 358 41.16 19.68 18.10
N VAL A 359 40.25 20.44 18.71
CA VAL A 359 38.82 20.12 18.74
C VAL A 359 38.16 20.32 17.38
N ILE A 360 38.57 21.33 16.61
CA ILE A 360 38.12 21.53 15.23
C ILE A 360 38.49 20.32 14.36
N ARG A 361 39.73 19.83 14.47
CA ARG A 361 40.18 18.63 13.76
C ARG A 361 39.35 17.40 14.16
N ALA A 362 39.11 17.21 15.45
CA ALA A 362 38.26 16.13 15.94
C ALA A 362 36.82 16.24 15.42
N ALA A 363 36.25 17.45 15.40
CA ALA A 363 34.90 17.68 14.88
C ALA A 363 34.78 17.36 13.37
N ARG A 364 35.80 17.70 12.57
CA ARG A 364 35.83 17.33 11.14
C ARG A 364 35.91 15.83 10.93
N ALA A 365 36.73 15.14 11.71
CA ALA A 365 36.80 13.68 11.69
C ALA A 365 35.46 13.03 12.09
N TYR A 366 34.82 13.54 13.16
CA TYR A 366 33.50 13.08 13.61
C TYR A 366 32.41 13.27 12.54
N LEU A 367 32.48 14.35 11.77
CA LEU A 367 31.54 14.67 10.69
C LEU A 367 31.90 14.00 9.35
N GLY A 368 33.01 13.25 9.26
CA GLY A 368 33.47 12.63 8.02
C GLY A 368 33.97 13.63 6.97
N LEU A 369 34.38 14.84 7.38
CA LEU A 369 34.82 15.90 6.46
C LEU A 369 36.30 15.78 6.05
N ASP A 370 37.09 14.93 6.72
CA ASP A 370 38.52 14.74 6.48
C ASP A 370 38.85 13.48 5.63
N GLU A 371 37.87 12.84 4.96
CA GLU A 371 38.05 11.67 4.07
C GLU A 371 38.37 12.00 2.59
N SER A 372 38.96 13.16 2.30
CA SER A 372 39.34 13.54 0.92
C SER A 372 40.85 13.68 0.71
#